data_AF-A0A6F8ZSC9-F1
#
_entry.id   AF-A0A6F8ZSC9-F1
#
_cell.length_a   1.000
_cell.length_b   1.000
_cell.length_c   1.000
_cell.angle_alpha   90.00
_cell.angle_beta   90.00
_cell.angle_gamma   90.00
#
_symmetry.space_group_name_H-M   'P 1'
#
loop_
_entity.id
_entity.type
_entity.pdbx_description
1 polymer ?
#
loop_
_entity_poly.entity_id
_entity_poly.type
_entity_poly.pdbx_seq_one_letter_code
_entity_poly.pdbx_strand_id
1 'polypeptide(L)'
;MFGVQFAVSSGICTRGAFMQLIKVKEDLKEQIGCDFILVIDTERLKAPVLAQLAESYEHDNELATLVVGLSDITIINIAMENATEMKDTLHIEVRAFLRMKEVGKKPMCHFALQNGPDVAAHDKNSRD
;
A
#
# COMPACT_ATOMS: atom_id res chain seq x y z
N MET A 1 -12.42 0.13 -1.38
CA MET A 1 -12.29 1.16 -2.43
C MET A 1 -12.73 0.67 -3.81
N PHE A 2 -12.20 -0.45 -4.33
CA PHE A 2 -12.47 -0.89 -5.71
C PHE A 2 -13.46 -2.05 -5.88
N GLY A 3 -14.15 -2.48 -4.81
CA GLY A 3 -15.10 -3.60 -4.88
C GLY A 3 -14.47 -4.97 -5.22
N VAL A 4 -13.15 -5.06 -5.17
CA VAL A 4 -12.39 -6.31 -5.33
C VAL A 4 -12.19 -7.00 -4.00
N GLN A 5 -12.26 -8.32 -4.01
CA GLN A 5 -11.92 -9.15 -2.85
C GLN A 5 -10.67 -9.95 -3.20
N PHE A 6 -9.53 -9.48 -2.71
CA PHE A 6 -8.31 -10.27 -2.76
C PHE A 6 -8.45 -11.46 -1.80
N ALA A 7 -7.87 -12.60 -2.17
CA ALA A 7 -7.74 -13.75 -1.28
C ALA A 7 -6.66 -13.46 -0.22
N VAL A 8 -6.88 -12.45 0.60
CA VAL A 8 -5.97 -12.09 1.69
C VAL A 8 -6.12 -13.15 2.78
N SER A 9 -5.06 -13.93 2.99
CA SER A 9 -5.06 -14.93 4.06
C SER A 9 -5.05 -14.19 5.41
N SER A 10 -6.02 -14.50 6.27
CA SER A 10 -6.19 -13.86 7.57
C SER A 10 -5.20 -14.36 8.63
N GLY A 11 -4.07 -15.00 8.25
CA GLY A 11 -3.18 -15.55 9.28
C GLY A 11 -1.84 -16.15 8.90
N ILE A 12 -1.47 -16.31 7.61
CA ILE A 12 -0.14 -16.83 7.26
C ILE A 12 0.50 -15.89 6.23
N CYS A 13 1.54 -15.20 6.68
CA CYS A 13 2.25 -14.14 5.97
C CYS A 13 2.77 -14.61 4.61
N THR A 14 2.16 -14.16 3.52
CA THR A 14 2.64 -14.39 2.16
C THR A 14 3.20 -13.08 1.59
N ARG A 15 4.50 -12.84 1.78
CA ARG A 15 5.17 -11.67 1.18
C ARG A 15 4.96 -11.68 -0.33
N GLY A 16 4.39 -10.61 -0.88
CA GLY A 16 4.13 -10.51 -2.31
C GLY A 16 3.14 -9.42 -2.70
N ALA A 17 2.78 -9.43 -3.98
CA ALA A 17 1.79 -8.54 -4.55
C ALA A 17 0.71 -9.37 -5.27
N PHE A 18 -0.54 -9.00 -5.07
CA PHE A 18 -1.69 -9.53 -5.77
C PHE A 18 -2.17 -8.49 -6.78
N MET A 19 -2.43 -8.94 -8.00
CA MET A 19 -2.78 -8.06 -9.09
C MET A 19 -4.13 -8.48 -9.65
N GLN A 20 -5.07 -7.54 -9.70
CA GLN A 20 -6.38 -7.75 -10.31
C GLN A 20 -6.63 -6.71 -11.38
N LEU A 21 -6.95 -7.17 -12.58
CA LEU A 21 -7.40 -6.30 -13.67
C LEU A 21 -8.92 -6.16 -13.60
N ILE A 22 -9.39 -4.91 -13.61
CA ILE A 22 -10.81 -4.56 -13.58
C ILE A 22 -11.15 -3.90 -14.91
N LYS A 23 -12.11 -4.46 -15.65
CA LYS A 23 -12.62 -3.81 -16.87
C LYS A 23 -13.48 -2.61 -16.50
N VAL A 24 -13.16 -1.45 -17.07
CA VAL A 24 -13.98 -0.24 -16.93
C VAL A 24 -15.26 -0.40 -17.75
N LYS A 25 -16.40 -0.04 -17.17
CA LYS A 25 -17.68 -0.07 -17.88
C LYS A 25 -17.64 0.92 -19.04
N GLU A 26 -18.25 0.56 -20.18
CA GLU A 26 -18.15 1.33 -21.42
C GLU A 26 -18.62 2.80 -21.25
N ASP A 27 -19.61 3.04 -20.41
CA ASP A 27 -20.13 4.38 -20.06
C ASP A 27 -19.18 5.24 -19.22
N LEU A 28 -18.18 4.64 -18.57
CA LEU A 28 -17.20 5.32 -17.72
C LEU A 28 -15.83 5.48 -18.39
N LYS A 29 -15.58 4.81 -19.53
CA LYS A 29 -14.27 4.81 -20.19
C LYS A 29 -13.84 6.20 -20.65
N GLU A 30 -14.73 6.97 -21.26
CA GLU A 30 -14.41 8.33 -21.72
C GLU A 30 -14.12 9.28 -20.55
N GLN A 31 -14.81 9.10 -19.41
CA GLN A 31 -14.61 9.92 -18.22
C GLN A 31 -13.29 9.60 -17.50
N ILE A 32 -12.94 8.31 -17.38
CA ILE A 32 -11.76 7.85 -16.65
C ILE A 32 -10.50 7.89 -17.53
N GLY A 33 -10.65 7.71 -18.84
CA GLY A 33 -9.56 7.73 -19.82
C GLY A 33 -8.80 6.41 -19.96
N CYS A 34 -9.36 5.27 -19.52
CA CYS A 34 -8.76 3.96 -19.69
C CYS A 34 -9.79 2.82 -19.86
N ASP A 35 -9.37 1.72 -20.47
CA ASP A 35 -10.20 0.51 -20.64
C ASP A 35 -10.19 -0.41 -19.42
N PHE A 36 -9.09 -0.41 -18.67
CA PHE A 36 -8.86 -1.29 -17.53
C PHE A 36 -8.15 -0.54 -16.40
N ILE A 37 -8.46 -0.94 -15.17
CA ILE A 37 -7.75 -0.51 -13.96
C ILE A 37 -7.02 -1.73 -13.42
N LEU A 38 -5.71 -1.62 -13.26
CA LEU A 38 -4.90 -2.63 -12.59
C LEU A 38 -4.78 -2.26 -11.12
N VAL A 39 -5.36 -3.06 -10.24
CA VAL A 39 -5.21 -2.90 -8.79
C VAL A 39 -4.12 -3.85 -8.32
N ILE A 40 -3.07 -3.28 -7.74
CA ILE A 40 -1.96 -4.03 -7.13
C ILE A 40 -2.09 -3.87 -5.62
N ASP A 41 -2.40 -4.96 -4.93
CA ASP A 41 -2.41 -5.03 -3.48
C ASP A 41 -1.12 -5.66 -3.00
N THR A 42 -0.47 -5.04 -2.03
CA THR A 42 0.77 -5.57 -1.44
C THR A 42 0.48 -6.08 -0.04
N GLU A 43 0.94 -7.28 0.28
CA GLU A 43 0.89 -7.74 1.67
C GLU A 43 1.93 -6.97 2.51
N ARG A 44 1.72 -6.91 3.83
CA ARG A 44 2.53 -6.10 4.77
C ARG A 44 4.03 -6.21 4.47
N LEU A 45 4.61 -5.08 4.05
CA LEU A 45 6.05 -4.84 4.11
C LEU A 45 6.44 -5.06 5.59
N LYS A 46 7.31 -6.03 5.89
CA LYS A 46 7.49 -6.68 7.21
C LYS A 46 6.29 -7.42 7.82
N ALA A 47 6.32 -8.74 7.69
CA ALA A 47 5.70 -9.67 8.63
C ALA A 47 6.53 -9.78 9.93
N PRO A 48 5.94 -9.65 11.14
CA PRO A 48 6.67 -9.77 12.42
C PRO A 48 7.46 -11.08 12.57
N VAL A 49 7.00 -12.16 11.92
CA VAL A 49 7.60 -13.50 11.99
C VAL A 49 8.96 -13.57 11.26
N LEU A 50 9.24 -12.67 10.31
CA LEU A 50 10.44 -12.72 9.45
C LEU A 50 11.38 -11.52 9.59
N ALA A 51 11.03 -10.53 10.42
CA ALA A 51 11.85 -9.34 10.67
C ALA A 51 13.23 -9.63 11.30
N GLN A 52 13.53 -10.89 11.63
CA GLN A 52 14.81 -11.34 12.17
C GLN A 52 15.87 -11.64 11.09
N LEU A 53 15.51 -11.72 9.80
CA LEU A 53 16.47 -11.86 8.70
C LEU A 53 16.79 -10.49 8.08
N ALA A 54 18.07 -10.12 8.04
CA ALA A 54 18.56 -8.90 7.38
C ALA A 54 18.13 -8.81 5.90
N GLU A 55 17.95 -9.95 5.23
CA GLU A 55 17.49 -10.06 3.84
C GLU A 55 16.00 -9.67 3.64
N SER A 56 15.21 -9.54 4.71
CA SER A 56 13.81 -9.13 4.60
C SER A 56 13.68 -7.73 4.01
N TYR A 57 14.57 -6.80 4.38
CA TYR A 57 14.45 -5.41 3.94
C TYR A 57 14.73 -5.21 2.44
N GLU A 58 15.67 -5.96 1.86
CA GLU A 58 15.99 -5.84 0.43
C GLU A 58 14.83 -6.33 -0.43
N HIS A 59 14.21 -7.45 -0.07
CA HIS A 59 13.05 -7.95 -0.81
C HIS A 59 11.83 -7.01 -0.70
N ASP A 60 11.61 -6.37 0.46
CA ASP A 60 10.55 -5.36 0.59
C ASP A 60 10.85 -4.12 -0.28
N ASN A 61 12.11 -3.71 -0.37
CA ASN A 61 12.53 -2.61 -1.26
C ASN A 61 12.35 -2.96 -2.75
N GLU A 62 12.70 -4.18 -3.15
CA GLU A 62 12.54 -4.67 -4.52
C GLU A 62 11.06 -4.72 -4.90
N LEU A 63 10.22 -5.29 -4.02
CA LEU A 63 8.78 -5.37 -4.23
C LEU A 63 8.15 -3.99 -4.33
N ALA A 64 8.48 -3.07 -3.40
CA ALA A 64 7.99 -1.70 -3.44
C ALA A 64 8.45 -0.97 -4.72
N THR A 65 9.71 -1.15 -5.13
CA THR A 65 10.23 -0.58 -6.37
C THR A 65 9.44 -1.08 -7.59
N LEU A 66 9.14 -2.38 -7.65
CA LEU A 66 8.36 -2.98 -8.73
C LEU A 66 6.93 -2.42 -8.75
N VAL A 67 6.26 -2.42 -7.60
CA VAL A 67 4.87 -1.98 -7.47
C VAL A 67 4.72 -0.50 -7.81
N VAL A 68 5.55 0.36 -7.22
CA VAL A 68 5.57 1.80 -7.52
C VAL A 68 5.94 2.06 -8.98
N GLY A 69 6.84 1.25 -9.56
CA GLY A 69 7.25 1.41 -10.95
C GLY A 69 6.23 0.97 -12.00
N LEU A 70 5.31 0.09 -11.63
CA LEU A 70 4.18 -0.33 -12.46
C LEU A 70 2.94 0.56 -12.29
N SER A 71 2.89 1.37 -11.23
CA SER A 71 1.69 2.11 -10.85
C SER A 71 1.73 3.56 -11.31
N ASP A 72 0.64 4.04 -11.93
CA ASP A 72 0.45 5.48 -12.16
C ASP A 72 0.13 6.22 -10.86
N ILE A 73 -0.62 5.54 -9.97
CA ILE A 73 -1.03 6.03 -8.65
C ILE A 73 -0.72 4.94 -7.63
N THR A 74 0.04 5.29 -6.59
CA THR A 74 0.32 4.44 -5.44
C THR A 74 -0.41 4.99 -4.22
N ILE A 75 -1.03 4.11 -3.44
CA ILE A 75 -1.72 4.46 -2.20
C ILE A 75 -0.99 3.78 -1.05
N ILE A 76 -0.38 4.59 -0.19
CA ILE A 76 0.37 4.11 0.96
C ILE A 76 -0.56 4.14 2.18
N ASN A 77 -0.89 2.97 2.69
CA ASN A 77 -1.69 2.84 3.90
C ASN A 77 -0.78 2.88 5.14
N ILE A 78 -0.96 3.86 6.01
CA ILE A 78 -0.16 4.05 7.23
C ILE A 78 -1.08 4.04 8.45
N ALA A 79 -0.84 3.10 9.37
CA ALA A 79 -1.41 3.15 10.70
C ALA A 79 -0.59 4.13 11.57
N MET A 80 -1.24 5.11 12.20
CA MET A 80 -0.54 6.15 12.98
C MET A 80 -0.19 5.74 14.41
N GLU A 81 -0.53 4.51 14.82
CA GLU A 81 -0.35 4.03 16.19
C GLU A 81 1.11 3.75 16.55
N ASN A 82 1.96 3.46 15.55
CA ASN A 82 3.36 3.09 15.77
C ASN A 82 4.31 3.93 14.88
N ALA A 83 5.03 4.86 15.51
CA ALA A 83 5.98 5.73 14.82
C ALA A 83 7.14 4.97 14.13
N THR A 84 7.53 3.80 14.66
CA THR A 84 8.60 2.98 14.08
C THR A 84 8.13 2.31 12.78
N GLU A 85 6.91 1.76 12.76
CA GLU A 85 6.32 1.16 11.56
C GLU A 85 6.05 2.20 10.47
N MET A 86 5.59 3.40 10.87
CA MET A 86 5.43 4.52 9.95
C MET A 86 6.78 4.89 9.31
N LYS A 87 7.84 5.03 10.11
CA LYS A 87 9.18 5.37 9.61
C LYS A 87 9.71 4.30 8.64
N ASP A 88 9.56 3.03 8.99
CA ASP A 88 10.04 1.91 8.17
C ASP A 88 9.30 1.85 6.82
N THR A 89 7.97 1.94 6.84
CA THR A 89 7.15 2.00 5.61
C THR A 89 7.55 3.19 4.75
N LEU A 90 7.66 4.38 5.33
CA LEU A 90 8.06 5.58 4.58
C LEU A 90 9.46 5.45 3.98
N HIS A 91 10.42 4.81 4.66
CA HIS A 91 11.75 4.59 4.11
C HIS A 91 11.74 3.71 2.86
N ILE A 92 10.97 2.62 2.87
CA ILE A 92 10.84 1.71 1.72
C ILE A 92 10.21 2.44 0.54
N GLU A 93 9.10 3.13 0.80
CA GLU A 93 8.34 3.84 -0.23
C GLU A 93 9.17 4.98 -0.84
N VAL A 94 9.78 5.84 -0.01
CA VAL A 94 10.63 6.95 -0.50
C VAL A 94 11.78 6.42 -1.37
N ARG A 95 12.39 5.29 -1.01
CA ARG A 95 13.43 4.66 -1.82
C ARG A 95 12.90 4.24 -3.19
N ALA A 96 11.71 3.63 -3.26
CA ALA A 96 11.07 3.27 -4.52
C ALA A 96 10.75 4.50 -5.40
N PHE A 97 10.21 5.59 -4.82
CA PHE A 97 9.94 6.83 -5.55
C PHE A 97 11.20 7.52 -6.07
N LEU A 98 12.29 7.52 -5.30
CA LEU A 98 13.58 8.06 -5.76
C LEU A 98 14.12 7.28 -6.95
N ARG A 99 14.01 5.94 -6.94
CA ARG A 99 14.38 5.09 -8.08
C ARG A 99 13.51 5.39 -9.32
N MET A 100 12.22 5.68 -9.13
CA MET A 100 11.35 6.04 -10.26
C MET A 100 11.77 7.34 -10.93
N LYS A 101 12.27 8.30 -10.15
CA LYS A 101 12.82 9.55 -10.69
C LYS A 101 14.04 9.31 -11.58
N GLU A 102 14.91 8.37 -11.23
CA GLU A 102 16.10 8.02 -12.02
C GLU A 102 15.75 7.45 -13.41
N VAL A 103 14.64 6.73 -13.51
CA VAL A 103 14.13 6.20 -14.78
C VAL A 103 13.13 7.15 -15.47
N GLY A 104 13.03 8.40 -15.02
CA GLY A 104 12.18 9.43 -15.63
C GLY A 104 10.67 9.24 -15.39
N LYS A 105 10.26 8.35 -14.49
CA LYS A 105 8.86 8.16 -14.08
C LYS A 105 8.53 9.07 -12.90
N LYS A 106 7.28 9.56 -12.87
CA LYS A 106 6.75 10.37 -11.78
C LYS A 106 5.41 9.84 -11.29
N PRO A 107 5.39 8.67 -10.61
CA PRO A 107 4.16 8.11 -10.08
C PRO A 107 3.53 9.06 -9.04
N MET A 108 2.20 9.11 -9.02
CA MET A 108 1.45 9.85 -8.01
C MET A 108 1.36 9.03 -6.73
N CYS A 109 1.40 9.71 -5.58
CA CYS A 109 1.35 9.09 -4.27
C CYS A 109 0.23 9.69 -3.43
N HIS A 110 -0.60 8.85 -2.82
CA HIS A 110 -1.60 9.26 -1.83
C HIS A 110 -1.39 8.51 -0.52
N PHE A 111 -1.40 9.25 0.59
CA PHE A 111 -1.33 8.66 1.92
C PHE A 111 -2.73 8.44 2.48
N ALA A 112 -3.05 7.19 2.82
CA ALA A 112 -4.23 6.84 3.58
C ALA A 112 -3.82 6.64 5.04
N LEU A 113 -4.16 7.61 5.90
CA LEU A 113 -3.86 7.55 7.33
C LEU A 113 -5.01 6.85 8.06
N GLN A 114 -4.71 5.76 8.75
CA GLN A 114 -5.65 5.06 9.61
C GLN A 114 -5.36 5.42 11.07
N ASN A 115 -6.39 5.97 11.73
CA ASN A 115 -6.39 6.15 13.18
C ASN A 115 -6.90 4.86 13.81
N GLY A 116 -6.21 4.39 14.85
CA GLY A 116 -6.64 3.23 15.62
C GLY A 116 -8.00 3.40 16.29
N PRO A 117 -8.64 2.28 16.68
CA PRO A 117 -9.90 2.30 17.42
C PRO A 117 -9.81 3.12 18.72
N ASP A 118 -8.62 3.28 19.31
CA ASP A 118 -8.43 4.00 20.58
C ASP A 118 -8.59 5.54 20.47
N VAL A 119 -8.37 6.14 19.30
CA VAL A 119 -8.54 7.60 19.14
C VAL A 119 -10.02 7.97 19.01
N ALA A 120 -10.87 7.06 18.53
CA ALA A 120 -12.31 7.27 18.47
C ALA A 120 -13.04 6.97 19.79
N ALA A 121 -12.40 6.23 20.71
CA ALA A 121 -12.99 5.86 22.00
C ALA A 121 -12.93 6.98 23.04
N HIS A 122 -12.01 7.95 22.90
CA HIS A 122 -11.83 8.97 23.92
C HIS A 122 -12.87 10.10 23.88
N ASP A 123 -13.65 10.21 22.79
CA ASP A 123 -14.67 11.26 22.61
C ASP A 123 -16.09 10.86 23.06
N LYS A 124 -16.27 9.64 23.60
CA LYS A 124 -17.59 9.12 24.03
C LYS A 124 -17.74 8.77 25.51
N ASN A 125 -16.76 9.04 26.37
CA ASN A 125 -16.83 8.70 27.80
C ASN A 125 -16.75 9.88 28.78
N SER A 126 -17.00 11.12 28.34
CA SER A 126 -17.19 12.26 29.26
C SER A 126 -18.64 12.73 29.29
N ARG A 127 -19.55 11.86 29.72
CA ARG A 127 -20.84 12.23 30.31
C ARG A 127 -21.21 11.18 31.35
N ASP A 128 -20.77 11.44 32.58
CA ASP A 128 -21.56 11.35 33.80
C ASP A 128 -21.09 12.46 34.75
#